data_AF-A0A1A7WFE7-F1
#
_entry.id   AF-A0A1A7WFE7-F1
#
_cell.length_a   1.000
_cell.length_b   1.000
_cell.length_c   1.000
_cell.angle_alpha   90.00
_cell.angle_beta   90.00
_cell.angle_gamma   90.00
#
_symmetry.space_group_name_H-M   'P 1'
#
loop_
_entity.id
_entity.type
_entity.pdbx_description
1 polymer ?
#
loop_
_entity_poly.entity_id
_entity_poly.type
_entity_poly.pdbx_seq_one_letter_code
_entity_poly.pdbx_strand_id
1 'polypeptide(L)'
;ALIVGCVSEGNDQEYRSVIMDFVDWCERNHLRLNTSKTKEMVIDFQRNTPPHSPVNIQGADIEVVDTFKYLGVHLNSKLNWSNNTDALYKKGQSRLHLMRRLRSFRVNSQLLKSFYHSVVGSVIHSAVVCWGAGSSDRDRKRLNKLVNKASSVLGCPLDTVEETCERRMLGKMTSILKNPSHPLHSTVETMDSSFRGRLRHPRCKTERYRRSFIPTALRVGLFSLTVTGIILLHTSISARFSMCSNTCMYISMSVSLMLHSSGNTSFLFIHCF
;
A
#
# COMPACT_ATOMS: atom_id res chain seq x y z
N ALA A 1 -3.13 6.83 15.48
CA ALA A 1 -1.75 7.16 15.03
C ALA A 1 -1.05 5.91 14.52
N LEU A 2 0.04 6.03 13.76
CA LEU A 2 0.95 4.93 13.41
C LEU A 2 2.38 5.37 13.77
N ILE A 3 3.01 4.65 14.69
CA ILE A 3 4.42 4.82 15.03
C ILE A 3 5.20 3.73 14.29
N VAL A 4 6.39 4.06 13.80
CA VAL A 4 7.31 3.13 13.15
C VAL A 4 8.71 3.40 13.71
N GLY A 5 9.30 2.40 14.35
CA GLY A 5 10.70 2.43 14.77
C GLY A 5 11.55 1.45 13.97
N CYS A 6 12.85 1.68 13.96
CA CYS A 6 13.85 0.77 13.42
C CYS A 6 14.67 0.24 14.61
N VAL A 7 14.50 -1.04 14.94
CA VAL A 7 15.36 -1.70 15.94
C VAL A 7 16.61 -2.20 15.24
N SER A 8 17.80 -1.91 15.77
CA SER A 8 19.08 -2.42 15.24
C SER A 8 19.88 -3.07 16.37
N GLU A 9 20.47 -4.23 16.10
CA GLU A 9 21.35 -4.94 17.06
C GLU A 9 20.66 -5.26 18.41
N GLY A 10 19.34 -5.43 18.40
CA GLY A 10 18.55 -5.66 19.62
C GLY A 10 18.32 -4.41 20.47
N ASN A 11 18.78 -3.23 20.04
CA ASN A 11 18.49 -1.96 20.68
C ASN A 11 17.19 -1.35 20.13
N ASP A 12 16.15 -1.36 20.97
CA ASP A 12 14.83 -0.79 20.72
C ASP A 12 14.54 0.45 21.59
N GLN A 13 15.57 1.04 22.21
CA GLN A 13 15.44 2.17 23.13
C GLN A 13 14.88 3.42 22.44
N GLU A 14 15.37 3.76 21.24
CA GLU A 14 14.86 4.89 20.46
C GLU A 14 13.37 4.71 20.17
N TYR A 15 12.99 3.51 19.75
CA TYR A 15 11.61 3.18 19.49
C TYR A 15 10.74 3.29 20.75
N ARG A 16 11.18 2.73 21.89
CA ARG A 16 10.47 2.84 23.17
C ARG A 16 10.35 4.30 23.63
N SER A 17 11.39 5.12 23.46
CA SER A 17 11.37 6.55 23.78
C SER A 17 10.27 7.27 23.00
N VAL A 18 10.18 7.05 21.68
CA VAL A 18 9.15 7.68 20.83
C VAL A 18 7.73 7.27 21.27
N ILE A 19 7.53 6.04 21.72
CA ILE A 19 6.25 5.61 22.28
C ILE A 19 5.93 6.38 23.55
N MET A 20 6.89 6.46 24.48
CA MET A 20 6.69 7.15 25.75
C MET A 20 6.37 8.63 25.53
N ASP A 21 7.12 9.31 24.64
CA ASP A 21 6.85 10.70 24.26
C ASP A 21 5.43 10.88 23.71
N PHE A 22 4.96 9.91 22.90
CA PHE A 22 3.60 9.90 22.36
C PHE A 22 2.54 9.65 23.44
N VAL A 23 2.79 8.73 24.38
CA VAL A 23 1.91 8.46 25.52
C VAL A 23 1.78 9.71 26.38
N ASP A 24 2.90 10.35 26.73
CA ASP A 24 2.95 11.59 27.52
C ASP A 24 2.23 12.74 26.79
N TRP A 25 2.37 12.82 25.47
CA TRP A 25 1.62 13.78 24.67
C TRP A 25 0.12 13.49 24.73
N CYS A 26 -0.31 12.23 24.61
CA CYS A 26 -1.73 11.87 24.74
C CYS A 26 -2.30 12.25 26.10
N GLU A 27 -1.58 11.95 27.19
CA GLU A 27 -2.01 12.30 28.55
C GLU A 27 -2.15 13.81 28.75
N ARG A 28 -1.16 14.59 28.31
CA ARG A 28 -1.21 16.06 28.35
C ARG A 28 -2.36 16.65 27.53
N ASN A 29 -2.80 15.94 26.49
CA ASN A 29 -3.94 16.35 25.65
C ASN A 29 -5.25 15.66 26.04
N HIS A 30 -5.31 15.02 27.22
CA HIS A 30 -6.50 14.32 27.73
C HIS A 30 -7.04 13.21 26.81
N LEU A 31 -6.16 12.60 26.01
CA LEU A 31 -6.46 11.46 25.16
C LEU A 31 -6.14 10.16 25.91
N ARG A 32 -7.11 9.25 25.99
CA ARG A 32 -6.93 7.94 26.63
C ARG A 32 -6.64 6.89 25.58
N LEU A 33 -5.52 6.18 25.73
CA LEU A 33 -5.13 5.11 24.82
C LEU A 33 -5.92 3.84 25.08
N ASN A 34 -6.51 3.28 24.03
CA ASN A 34 -7.14 1.98 24.10
C ASN A 34 -6.11 0.86 23.87
N THR A 35 -5.49 0.37 24.94
CA THR A 35 -4.49 -0.70 24.89
C THR A 35 -5.01 -2.00 24.28
N SER A 36 -6.32 -2.28 24.36
CA SER A 36 -6.91 -3.48 23.76
C SER A 36 -7.03 -3.39 22.24
N LYS A 37 -7.11 -2.19 21.66
CA LYS A 37 -7.11 -1.95 20.20
C LYS A 37 -5.71 -1.66 19.67
N THR A 38 -4.83 -1.15 20.51
CA THR A 38 -3.41 -1.02 20.19
C THR A 38 -2.83 -2.42 20.01
N LYS A 39 -2.13 -2.58 18.89
CA LYS A 39 -1.40 -3.81 18.57
C LYS A 39 0.03 -3.44 18.28
N GLU A 40 0.88 -4.44 18.41
CA GLU A 40 2.28 -4.38 18.11
C GLU A 40 2.54 -5.40 17.00
N MET A 41 3.21 -5.04 15.92
CA MET A 41 3.59 -6.01 14.87
C MET A 41 5.08 -5.96 14.72
N VAL A 42 5.78 -7.07 14.95
CA VAL A 42 7.22 -7.16 14.74
C VAL A 42 7.49 -7.72 13.35
N ILE A 43 8.44 -7.10 12.63
CA ILE A 43 8.84 -7.50 11.29
C ILE A 43 10.31 -7.84 11.33
N ASP A 44 10.66 -9.12 11.44
CA ASP A 44 12.06 -9.57 11.43
C ASP A 44 12.28 -10.61 10.33
N PHE A 45 13.40 -10.51 9.64
CA PHE A 45 13.83 -11.41 8.58
C PHE A 45 15.12 -12.17 8.92
N GLN A 46 15.66 -11.97 10.13
CA GLN A 46 16.77 -12.75 10.65
C GLN A 46 16.36 -14.20 10.89
N ARG A 47 17.33 -15.11 10.77
CA ARG A 47 17.11 -16.55 11.02
C ARG A 47 17.08 -16.88 12.52
N ASN A 48 17.82 -16.12 13.33
CA ASN A 48 17.96 -16.32 14.77
C ASN A 48 17.60 -15.02 15.48
N THR A 49 16.31 -14.84 15.77
CA THR A 49 15.79 -13.65 16.44
C THR A 49 15.74 -13.91 17.96
N PRO A 50 16.36 -13.05 18.79
CA PRO A 50 16.19 -13.14 20.23
C PRO A 50 14.72 -12.91 20.64
N PRO A 51 14.30 -13.40 21.82
CA PRO A 51 12.93 -13.18 22.31
C PRO A 51 12.60 -11.69 22.36
N HIS A 52 11.49 -11.30 21.72
CA HIS A 52 11.01 -9.92 21.74
C HIS A 52 10.16 -9.67 22.99
N SER A 53 10.49 -8.60 23.73
CA SER A 53 9.70 -8.18 24.89
C SER A 53 8.61 -7.20 24.44
N PRO A 54 7.31 -7.51 24.68
CA PRO A 54 6.21 -6.62 24.32
C PRO A 54 6.37 -5.22 24.89
N VAL A 55 5.83 -4.22 24.18
CA VAL A 55 5.75 -2.86 24.70
C VAL A 55 4.75 -2.81 25.85
N ASN A 56 5.16 -2.26 26.99
CA ASN A 56 4.24 -1.95 28.09
C ASN A 56 3.77 -0.50 27.98
N ILE A 57 2.46 -0.29 27.94
CA ILE A 57 1.83 1.04 27.96
C ILE A 57 0.90 1.11 29.17
N GLN A 58 1.18 2.04 30.09
CA GLN A 58 0.36 2.27 31.29
C GLN A 58 0.13 0.98 32.12
N GLY A 59 1.14 0.12 32.23
CA GLY A 59 1.06 -1.13 32.99
C GLY A 59 0.43 -2.29 32.21
N ALA A 60 0.02 -2.11 30.95
CA ALA A 60 -0.53 -3.15 30.09
C ALA A 60 0.44 -3.52 28.97
N ASP A 61 0.75 -4.82 28.86
CA ASP A 61 1.54 -5.34 27.74
C ASP A 61 0.69 -5.34 26.46
N ILE A 62 1.23 -4.72 25.41
CA ILE A 62 0.57 -4.62 24.11
C ILE A 62 0.66 -5.97 23.39
N GLU A 63 -0.47 -6.42 22.83
CA GLU A 63 -0.53 -7.67 22.08
C GLU A 63 0.31 -7.58 20.79
N VAL A 64 1.26 -8.51 20.66
CA VAL A 64 2.05 -8.71 19.46
C VAL A 64 1.28 -9.59 18.46
N VAL A 65 1.09 -9.09 17.24
CA VAL A 65 0.30 -9.73 16.18
C VAL A 65 1.08 -9.92 14.89
N ASP A 66 0.85 -11.05 14.24
CA ASP A 66 1.42 -11.36 12.91
C ASP A 66 0.67 -10.70 11.76
N THR A 67 -0.58 -10.30 11.95
CA THR A 67 -1.42 -9.70 10.91
C THR A 67 -2.32 -8.64 11.52
N PHE A 68 -2.37 -7.47 10.89
CA PHE A 68 -3.19 -6.36 11.34
C PHE A 68 -3.89 -5.70 10.15
N LYS A 69 -5.17 -5.35 10.34
CA LYS A 69 -5.96 -4.66 9.33
C LYS A 69 -5.92 -3.16 9.58
N TYR A 70 -5.12 -2.45 8.80
CA TYR A 70 -4.98 -1.00 8.89
C TYR A 70 -5.70 -0.30 7.73
N LEU A 71 -6.70 0.51 8.07
CA LEU A 71 -7.49 1.31 7.12
C LEU A 71 -7.98 0.53 5.89
N GLY A 72 -8.34 -0.75 6.10
CA GLY A 72 -8.87 -1.63 5.06
C GLY A 72 -7.83 -2.53 4.37
N VAL A 73 -6.54 -2.32 4.59
CA VAL A 73 -5.44 -3.13 4.06
C VAL A 73 -4.93 -4.09 5.15
N HIS A 74 -4.71 -5.35 4.81
CA HIS A 74 -4.09 -6.30 5.74
C HIS A 74 -2.57 -6.30 5.58
N LEU A 75 -1.87 -5.92 6.65
CA LEU A 75 -0.42 -6.01 6.78
C LEU A 75 -0.08 -7.28 7.54
N ASN A 76 1.06 -7.89 7.24
CA ASN A 76 1.57 -9.02 8.00
C ASN A 76 3.07 -8.90 8.28
N SER A 77 3.54 -9.61 9.31
CA SER A 77 4.93 -9.65 9.76
C SER A 77 5.91 -10.11 8.67
N LYS A 78 5.41 -10.85 7.67
CA LYS A 78 6.19 -11.35 6.53
C LYS A 78 6.34 -10.32 5.40
N LEU A 79 5.65 -9.18 5.48
CA LEU A 79 5.52 -8.16 4.45
C LEU A 79 5.15 -8.73 3.07
N ASN A 80 4.23 -9.71 3.05
CA ASN A 80 3.60 -10.18 1.82
C ASN A 80 2.12 -9.78 1.80
N TRP A 81 1.49 -9.92 0.64
CA TRP A 81 0.13 -9.41 0.44
C TRP A 81 -0.92 -10.52 0.35
N SER A 82 -0.62 -11.72 0.83
CA SER A 82 -1.54 -12.86 0.70
C SER A 82 -2.79 -12.69 1.56
N ASN A 83 -2.67 -12.30 2.84
CA ASN A 83 -3.83 -12.02 3.70
C ASN A 83 -4.70 -10.88 3.12
N ASN A 84 -4.07 -9.84 2.58
CA ASN A 84 -4.77 -8.74 1.92
C ASN A 84 -5.51 -9.24 0.67
N THR A 85 -4.83 -10.02 -0.17
CA THR A 85 -5.40 -10.62 -1.38
C THR A 85 -6.58 -11.53 -1.06
N ASP A 86 -6.50 -12.34 -0.01
CA ASP A 86 -7.60 -13.17 0.48
C ASP A 86 -8.84 -12.32 0.84
N ALA A 87 -8.62 -11.25 1.61
CA ALA A 87 -9.68 -10.35 2.02
C ALA A 87 -10.31 -9.63 0.81
N LEU A 88 -9.49 -9.13 -0.12
CA LEU A 88 -9.95 -8.49 -1.35
C LEU A 88 -10.70 -9.48 -2.24
N TYR A 89 -10.21 -10.70 -2.37
CA TYR A 89 -10.83 -11.74 -3.19
C TYR A 89 -12.21 -12.12 -2.66
N LYS A 90 -12.34 -12.37 -1.35
CA LYS A 90 -13.63 -12.71 -0.72
C LYS A 90 -14.65 -11.58 -0.90
N LYS A 91 -14.25 -10.33 -0.66
CA LYS A 91 -15.13 -9.17 -0.87
C LYS A 91 -15.48 -9.00 -2.35
N GLY A 92 -14.51 -9.12 -3.25
CA GLY A 92 -14.69 -9.01 -4.69
C GLY A 92 -15.64 -10.07 -5.24
N GLN A 93 -15.58 -11.31 -4.75
CA GLN A 93 -16.56 -12.36 -5.10
C GLN A 93 -18.00 -11.96 -4.75
N SER A 94 -18.23 -11.45 -3.54
CA SER A 94 -19.55 -10.98 -3.12
C SER A 94 -20.08 -9.87 -4.03
N ARG A 95 -19.25 -8.90 -4.40
CA ARG A 95 -19.64 -7.80 -5.31
C ARG A 95 -19.87 -8.27 -6.74
N LEU A 96 -19.05 -9.20 -7.22
CA LEU A 96 -19.20 -9.82 -8.54
C LEU A 96 -20.49 -10.65 -8.63
N HIS A 97 -20.90 -11.31 -7.56
CA HIS A 97 -22.19 -11.99 -7.51
C HIS A 97 -23.35 -11.01 -7.75
N LEU A 98 -23.34 -9.86 -7.06
CA LEU A 98 -24.33 -8.81 -7.26
C LEU A 98 -24.32 -8.28 -8.71
N MET A 99 -23.14 -8.04 -9.29
CA MET A 99 -23.01 -7.63 -10.69
C MET A 99 -23.64 -8.65 -11.66
N ARG A 100 -23.45 -9.96 -11.43
CA ARG A 100 -24.09 -11.01 -12.23
C ARG A 100 -25.61 -11.01 -12.09
N ARG A 101 -26.13 -10.77 -10.89
CA ARG A 101 -27.57 -10.61 -10.64
C ARG A 101 -28.12 -9.41 -11.43
N LEU A 102 -27.42 -8.27 -11.40
CA LEU A 102 -27.83 -7.10 -12.21
C LEU A 102 -27.86 -7.39 -13.71
N ARG A 103 -26.87 -8.15 -14.22
CA ARG A 103 -26.88 -8.59 -15.62
C ARG A 103 -28.11 -9.45 -15.96
N SER A 104 -28.55 -10.31 -15.03
CA SER A 104 -29.74 -11.15 -15.24
C SER A 104 -31.04 -10.34 -15.38
N PHE A 105 -31.10 -9.14 -14.78
CA PHE A 105 -32.20 -8.18 -14.96
C PHE A 105 -32.06 -7.32 -16.21
N ARG A 106 -31.16 -7.67 -17.14
CA ARG A 106 -30.93 -6.97 -18.41
C ARG A 106 -30.55 -5.48 -18.25
N VAL A 107 -29.86 -5.14 -17.15
CA VAL A 107 -29.30 -3.80 -16.96
C VAL A 107 -28.36 -3.44 -18.12
N ASN A 108 -28.48 -2.21 -18.61
CA ASN A 108 -27.66 -1.69 -19.71
C ASN A 108 -26.15 -1.83 -19.42
N SER A 109 -25.37 -2.15 -20.46
CA SER A 109 -23.93 -2.41 -20.37
C SER A 109 -23.13 -1.23 -19.79
N GLN A 110 -23.52 0.01 -20.11
CA GLN A 110 -22.86 1.21 -19.60
C GLN A 110 -23.09 1.38 -18.10
N LEU A 111 -24.32 1.17 -17.63
CA LEU A 111 -24.64 1.17 -16.19
C LEU A 111 -23.89 0.06 -15.47
N LEU A 112 -23.84 -1.14 -16.07
CA LEU A 112 -23.12 -2.28 -15.50
C LEU A 112 -21.61 -2.05 -15.45
N LYS A 113 -21.04 -1.35 -16.44
CA LYS A 113 -19.63 -0.93 -16.45
C LYS A 113 -19.35 0.10 -15.36
N SER A 114 -20.22 1.10 -15.18
CA SER A 114 -20.13 2.03 -14.06
C SER A 114 -20.22 1.30 -12.71
N PHE A 115 -21.12 0.32 -12.59
CA PHE A 115 -21.24 -0.53 -11.41
C PHE A 115 -19.96 -1.33 -11.14
N TYR A 116 -19.33 -1.89 -12.18
CA TYR A 116 -18.03 -2.55 -12.03
C TYR A 116 -17.01 -1.59 -11.42
N HIS A 117 -16.81 -0.40 -12.01
CA HIS A 117 -15.80 0.54 -11.53
C HIS A 117 -16.06 1.02 -10.10
N SER A 118 -17.32 1.30 -9.74
CA SER A 118 -17.68 1.86 -8.44
C SER A 118 -17.81 0.82 -7.32
N VAL A 119 -18.15 -0.45 -7.64
CA VAL A 119 -18.45 -1.48 -6.61
C VAL A 119 -17.46 -2.65 -6.62
N VAL A 120 -17.12 -3.20 -7.79
CA VAL A 120 -16.25 -4.38 -7.88
C VAL A 120 -14.79 -3.96 -7.94
N GLY A 121 -14.44 -3.11 -8.90
CA GLY A 121 -13.10 -2.58 -9.12
C GLY A 121 -12.62 -1.69 -7.97
N SER A 122 -13.52 -0.92 -7.34
CA SER A 122 -13.17 -0.11 -6.16
C SER A 122 -12.68 -0.96 -4.99
N VAL A 123 -13.25 -2.16 -4.79
CA VAL A 123 -12.80 -3.13 -3.80
C VAL A 123 -11.51 -3.81 -4.25
N ILE A 124 -11.48 -4.42 -5.44
CA ILE A 124 -10.33 -5.19 -5.93
C ILE A 124 -9.06 -4.34 -6.00
N HIS A 125 -9.18 -3.09 -6.44
CA HIS A 125 -8.05 -2.18 -6.59
C HIS A 125 -7.93 -1.20 -5.42
N SER A 126 -8.62 -1.44 -4.31
CA SER A 126 -8.50 -0.61 -3.11
C SER A 126 -7.05 -0.59 -2.64
N ALA A 127 -6.48 0.60 -2.44
CA ALA A 127 -5.09 0.78 -2.03
C ALA A 127 -4.06 0.04 -2.92
N VAL A 128 -4.35 -0.21 -4.20
CA VAL A 128 -3.46 -1.00 -5.10
C VAL A 128 -2.05 -0.43 -5.24
N VAL A 129 -1.89 0.88 -5.08
CA VAL A 129 -0.58 1.57 -5.06
C VAL A 129 0.32 1.08 -3.90
N CYS A 130 -0.28 0.56 -2.83
CA CYS A 130 0.41 0.02 -1.67
C CYS A 130 0.93 -1.40 -1.90
N TRP A 131 0.08 -2.28 -2.43
CA TRP A 131 0.32 -3.73 -2.43
C TRP A 131 0.52 -4.34 -3.82
N GLY A 132 0.13 -3.65 -4.89
CA GLY A 132 0.08 -4.20 -6.24
C GLY A 132 1.45 -4.64 -6.73
N ALA A 133 2.46 -3.76 -6.65
CA ALA A 133 3.84 -4.06 -7.02
C ALA A 133 4.47 -5.16 -6.14
N GLY A 134 4.15 -5.17 -4.85
CA GLY A 134 4.67 -6.12 -3.88
C GLY A 134 4.03 -7.51 -3.94
N SER A 135 2.87 -7.64 -4.58
CA SER A 135 2.10 -8.88 -4.59
C SER A 135 2.75 -9.98 -5.44
N SER A 136 2.49 -11.24 -5.06
CA SER A 136 3.01 -12.38 -5.81
C SER A 136 2.23 -12.59 -7.12
N ASP A 137 2.84 -13.26 -8.10
CA ASP A 137 2.16 -13.60 -9.36
C ASP A 137 0.92 -14.46 -9.12
N ARG A 138 0.98 -15.33 -8.11
CA ARG A 138 -0.15 -16.14 -7.67
C ARG A 138 -1.31 -15.26 -7.20
N ASP A 139 -1.02 -14.28 -6.36
CA ASP A 139 -2.01 -13.36 -5.81
C ASP A 139 -2.64 -12.49 -6.90
N ARG A 140 -1.81 -11.93 -7.80
CA ARG A 140 -2.27 -11.14 -8.95
C ARG A 140 -3.15 -11.95 -9.90
N LYS A 141 -2.70 -13.14 -10.30
CA LYS A 141 -3.50 -14.08 -11.12
C LYS A 141 -4.84 -14.39 -10.46
N ARG A 142 -4.85 -14.57 -9.14
CA ARG A 142 -6.08 -14.85 -8.39
C ARG A 142 -7.06 -13.68 -8.42
N LEU A 143 -6.61 -12.44 -8.25
CA LEU A 143 -7.48 -11.26 -8.37
C LEU A 143 -7.91 -11.02 -9.82
N ASN A 144 -7.02 -11.23 -10.80
CA ASN A 144 -7.35 -11.13 -12.22
C ASN A 144 -8.42 -12.16 -12.64
N LYS A 145 -8.59 -13.29 -11.94
CA LYS A 145 -9.76 -14.18 -12.16
C LYS A 145 -11.09 -13.46 -11.89
N LEU A 146 -11.15 -12.53 -10.95
CA LEU A 146 -12.36 -11.72 -10.70
C LEU A 146 -12.56 -10.69 -11.81
N VAL A 147 -11.48 -10.01 -12.22
CA VAL A 147 -11.49 -9.06 -13.33
C VAL A 147 -11.96 -9.73 -14.62
N ASN A 148 -11.41 -10.90 -14.96
CA ASN A 148 -11.78 -11.66 -16.15
C ASN A 148 -13.25 -12.12 -16.10
N LYS A 149 -13.74 -12.55 -14.93
CA LYS A 149 -15.15 -12.88 -14.74
C LYS A 149 -16.06 -11.66 -14.92
N ALA A 150 -15.65 -10.48 -14.44
CA ALA A 150 -16.39 -9.24 -14.64
C ALA A 150 -16.37 -8.81 -16.12
N SER A 151 -15.22 -8.91 -16.77
CA SER A 151 -15.02 -8.65 -18.21
C SER A 151 -15.95 -9.50 -19.06
N SER A 152 -16.04 -10.81 -18.76
CA SER A 152 -16.98 -11.72 -19.42
C SER A 152 -18.45 -11.32 -19.23
N VAL A 153 -18.83 -10.82 -18.04
CA VAL A 153 -20.20 -10.34 -17.78
C VAL A 153 -20.51 -9.04 -18.54
N LEU A 154 -19.51 -8.18 -18.75
CA LEU A 154 -19.65 -6.91 -19.49
C LEU A 154 -19.58 -7.11 -21.01
N GLY A 155 -18.86 -8.13 -21.49
CA GLY A 155 -18.54 -8.30 -22.91
C GLY A 155 -17.48 -7.32 -23.41
N CYS A 156 -16.64 -6.77 -22.53
CA CYS A 156 -15.55 -5.87 -22.91
C CYS A 156 -14.30 -6.11 -22.05
N PRO A 157 -13.09 -5.89 -22.59
CA PRO A 157 -11.86 -6.01 -21.81
C PRO A 157 -11.85 -5.02 -20.65
N LEU A 158 -11.19 -5.42 -19.56
CA LEU A 158 -10.98 -4.61 -18.36
C LEU A 158 -9.50 -4.67 -17.99
N ASP A 159 -8.99 -3.56 -17.48
CA ASP A 159 -7.62 -3.48 -16.97
C ASP A 159 -7.37 -4.55 -15.91
N THR A 160 -6.25 -5.24 -16.06
CA THR A 160 -5.68 -6.13 -15.05
C THR A 160 -5.30 -5.34 -13.79
N VAL A 161 -5.03 -6.08 -12.71
CA VAL A 161 -4.51 -5.51 -11.46
C VAL A 161 -3.18 -4.78 -11.70
N GLU A 162 -2.33 -5.32 -12.56
CA GLU A 162 -1.03 -4.77 -12.94
C GLU A 162 -1.18 -3.42 -13.65
N GLU A 163 -1.95 -3.37 -14.74
CA GLU A 163 -2.19 -2.14 -15.50
C GLU A 163 -2.82 -1.06 -14.61
N THR A 164 -3.76 -1.45 -13.75
CA THR A 164 -4.37 -0.51 -12.80
C THR A 164 -3.38 -0.03 -11.74
N CYS A 165 -2.49 -0.91 -11.28
CA CYS A 165 -1.44 -0.57 -10.33
C CYS A 165 -0.47 0.45 -10.94
N GLU A 166 0.07 0.16 -12.11
CA GLU A 166 1.02 1.02 -12.84
C GLU A 166 0.42 2.40 -13.11
N ARG A 167 -0.78 2.44 -13.70
CA ARG A 167 -1.48 3.70 -13.99
C ARG A 167 -1.72 4.53 -12.74
N ARG A 168 -2.16 3.91 -11.63
CA ARG A 168 -2.41 4.64 -10.37
C ARG A 168 -1.11 5.07 -9.69
N MET A 169 -0.05 4.26 -9.77
CA MET A 169 1.27 4.62 -9.25
C MET A 169 1.86 5.82 -9.97
N LEU A 170 1.76 5.86 -11.31
CA LEU A 170 2.17 7.02 -12.11
C LEU A 170 1.41 8.29 -11.72
N GLY A 171 0.07 8.21 -11.71
CA GLY A 171 -0.75 9.36 -11.31
C GLY A 171 -0.40 9.85 -9.89
N LYS A 172 -0.05 8.92 -9.00
CA LYS A 172 0.39 9.25 -7.64
C LYS A 172 1.76 9.93 -7.62
N MET A 173 2.73 9.41 -8.37
CA MET A 173 4.06 10.00 -8.53
C MET A 173 3.98 11.43 -9.05
N THR A 174 3.20 11.64 -10.12
CA THR A 174 2.96 12.98 -10.69
C THR A 174 2.31 13.92 -9.68
N SER A 175 1.37 13.43 -8.86
CA SER A 175 0.75 14.24 -7.81
C SER A 175 1.74 14.66 -6.72
N ILE A 176 2.75 13.83 -6.40
CA ILE A 176 3.80 14.14 -5.43
C ILE A 176 4.74 15.20 -6.00
N LEU A 177 5.18 15.03 -7.25
CA LEU A 177 6.03 15.99 -7.95
C LEU A 177 5.37 17.36 -8.13
N LYS A 178 4.06 17.41 -8.31
CA LYS A 178 3.30 18.67 -8.43
C LYS A 178 3.07 19.40 -7.12
N ASN A 179 3.40 18.80 -5.97
CA ASN A 179 3.15 19.38 -4.65
C ASN A 179 4.48 19.50 -3.88
N PRO A 180 5.13 20.68 -3.90
CA PRO A 180 6.39 20.90 -3.19
C PRO A 180 6.32 20.67 -1.67
N SER A 181 5.16 20.95 -1.06
CA SER A 181 4.93 20.72 0.37
C SER A 181 4.72 19.23 0.71
N HIS A 182 4.72 18.35 -0.28
CA HIS A 182 4.53 16.93 -0.04
C HIS A 182 5.77 16.32 0.65
N PRO A 183 5.62 15.50 1.71
CA PRO A 183 6.76 14.94 2.45
C PRO A 183 7.76 14.16 1.58
N LEU A 184 7.27 13.54 0.50
CA LEU A 184 8.10 12.80 -0.47
C LEU A 184 8.56 13.61 -1.68
N HIS A 185 8.22 14.91 -1.77
CA HIS A 185 8.53 15.70 -2.96
C HIS A 185 10.03 15.68 -3.26
N SER A 186 10.86 16.08 -2.30
CA SER A 186 12.32 16.10 -2.44
C SER A 186 12.91 14.73 -2.77
N THR A 187 12.38 13.67 -2.15
CA THR A 187 12.82 12.28 -2.38
C THR A 187 12.53 11.85 -3.81
N VAL A 188 11.33 12.13 -4.32
CA VAL A 188 10.93 11.79 -5.69
C VAL A 188 11.63 12.67 -6.72
N GLU A 189 11.78 13.96 -6.44
CA GLU A 189 12.45 14.95 -7.31
C GLU A 189 13.96 14.67 -7.45
N THR A 190 14.66 14.39 -6.35
CA THR A 190 16.09 14.03 -6.36
C THR A 190 16.34 12.75 -7.16
N MET A 191 15.41 11.80 -7.07
CA MET A 191 15.48 10.59 -7.88
C MET A 191 15.25 10.94 -9.36
N ASP A 192 14.18 11.65 -9.69
CA ASP A 192 13.85 12.03 -11.08
C ASP A 192 15.00 12.78 -11.80
N SER A 193 15.66 13.71 -11.12
CA SER A 193 16.82 14.47 -11.68
C SER A 193 18.05 13.59 -11.91
N SER A 194 18.34 12.67 -10.99
CA SER A 194 19.43 11.69 -11.12
C SER A 194 19.22 10.75 -12.32
N PHE A 195 17.96 10.48 -12.69
CA PHE A 195 17.59 9.61 -13.79
C PHE A 195 17.60 10.28 -15.16
N ARG A 196 17.20 11.56 -15.26
CA ARG A 196 17.26 12.32 -16.53
C ARG A 196 18.69 12.46 -17.08
N GLY A 197 19.70 12.40 -16.20
CA GLY A 197 21.11 12.46 -16.60
C GLY A 197 21.80 11.10 -16.79
N ARG A 198 21.37 10.04 -16.08
CA ARG A 198 21.94 8.68 -16.17
C ARG A 198 20.88 7.64 -15.77
N LEU A 199 20.66 6.60 -16.59
CA LEU A 199 19.77 5.46 -16.30
C LEU A 199 20.26 4.61 -15.10
N ARG A 200 20.43 5.17 -13.91
CA ARG A 200 20.95 4.46 -12.73
C ARG A 200 19.80 4.04 -11.83
N HIS A 201 19.18 2.90 -12.12
CA HIS A 201 18.17 2.28 -11.26
C HIS A 201 18.61 2.30 -9.78
N PRO A 202 17.71 2.55 -8.81
CA PRO A 202 18.09 2.49 -7.40
C PRO A 202 18.67 1.10 -7.14
N ARG A 203 19.87 1.03 -6.55
CA ARG A 203 20.46 -0.27 -6.19
C ARG A 203 19.54 -0.93 -5.16
N CYS A 204 18.80 -1.94 -5.59
CA CYS A 204 17.90 -2.69 -4.72
C CYS A 204 18.64 -3.95 -4.23
N LYS A 205 18.97 -4.00 -2.94
CA LYS A 205 19.64 -5.17 -2.34
C LYS A 205 18.71 -6.38 -2.18
N THR A 206 17.40 -6.15 -2.10
CA THR A 206 16.39 -7.19 -1.92
C THR A 206 15.27 -7.07 -2.94
N GLU A 207 14.68 -8.20 -3.33
CA GLU A 207 13.51 -8.23 -4.23
C GLU A 207 12.31 -7.53 -3.58
N ARG A 208 12.20 -7.60 -2.24
CA ARG A 208 11.12 -6.95 -1.50
C ARG A 208 11.18 -5.43 -1.64
N TYR A 209 12.36 -4.83 -1.45
CA TYR A 209 12.54 -3.40 -1.69
C TYR A 209 12.31 -3.07 -3.18
N ARG A 210 12.85 -3.88 -4.09
CA ARG A 210 12.68 -3.69 -5.54
C ARG A 210 11.20 -3.64 -5.97
N ARG A 211 10.33 -4.38 -5.27
CA ARG A 211 8.88 -4.44 -5.50
C ARG A 211 8.07 -3.47 -4.65
N SER A 212 8.71 -2.65 -3.84
CA SER A 212 8.04 -1.56 -3.12
C SER A 212 7.67 -0.42 -4.06
N PHE A 213 6.90 0.55 -3.56
CA PHE A 213 6.33 1.61 -4.38
C PHE A 213 7.40 2.48 -5.03
N ILE A 214 8.40 2.96 -4.28
CA ILE A 214 9.37 3.92 -4.81
C ILE A 214 10.16 3.34 -5.99
N PRO A 215 10.83 2.17 -5.88
CA PRO A 215 11.61 1.64 -7.00
C PRO A 215 10.74 1.19 -8.18
N THR A 216 9.51 0.75 -7.91
CA THR A 216 8.59 0.31 -8.97
C THR A 216 7.97 1.51 -9.70
N ALA A 217 7.54 2.55 -8.98
CA ALA A 217 6.98 3.77 -9.55
C ALA A 217 8.01 4.48 -10.43
N LEU A 218 9.27 4.51 -10.00
CA LEU A 218 10.37 5.01 -10.81
C LEU A 218 10.59 4.18 -12.06
N ARG A 219 10.64 2.85 -11.96
CA ARG A 219 10.80 1.97 -13.14
C ARG A 219 9.70 2.21 -14.19
N VAL A 220 8.46 2.28 -13.74
CA VAL A 220 7.28 2.51 -14.60
C VAL A 220 7.29 3.94 -15.16
N GLY A 221 7.64 4.93 -14.34
CA GLY A 221 7.76 6.34 -14.73
C GLY A 221 8.85 6.59 -15.77
N LEU A 222 10.01 5.93 -15.63
CA LEU A 222 11.11 6.01 -16.58
C LEU A 222 10.73 5.41 -17.94
N PHE A 223 10.04 4.27 -17.96
CA PHE A 223 9.52 3.69 -19.20
C PHE A 223 8.52 4.64 -19.89
N SER A 224 7.62 5.24 -19.12
CA SER A 224 6.66 6.20 -19.65
C SER A 224 7.37 7.41 -20.25
N LEU A 225 8.37 7.98 -19.57
CA LEU A 225 9.16 9.15 -20.03
C LEU A 225 10.03 8.86 -21.26
N THR A 226 10.56 7.64 -21.41
CA THR A 226 11.27 7.21 -22.63
C THR A 226 10.32 7.03 -23.82
N VAL A 227 9.05 6.71 -23.57
CA VAL A 227 8.01 6.56 -24.61
C VAL A 227 7.30 7.90 -24.91
N THR A 228 7.31 8.85 -23.96
CA THR A 228 6.75 10.22 -24.14
C THR A 228 7.68 11.17 -24.90
N GLY A 229 8.62 10.64 -25.68
CA GLY A 229 9.10 11.32 -26.89
C GLY A 229 8.11 11.23 -28.06
N ILE A 230 7.06 10.38 -27.99
CA ILE A 230 6.20 10.09 -29.15
C ILE A 230 4.70 10.33 -28.93
N ILE A 231 4.17 10.43 -27.70
CA ILE A 231 2.70 10.61 -27.52
C ILE A 231 2.38 11.66 -26.45
N LEU A 232 2.64 12.92 -26.78
CA LEU A 232 1.83 14.04 -26.31
C LEU A 232 0.63 14.12 -27.27
N LEU A 233 -0.55 13.67 -26.80
CA LEU A 233 -1.92 13.91 -27.32
C LEU A 233 -2.75 12.63 -27.22
N HIS A 234 -3.35 12.34 -26.07
CA HIS A 234 -4.81 12.19 -26.00
C HIS A 234 -5.33 11.92 -24.58
N THR A 235 -6.49 12.51 -24.32
CA THR A 235 -7.44 12.25 -23.21
C THR A 235 -7.21 12.97 -21.88
N SER A 236 -7.49 14.28 -21.91
CA SER A 236 -8.43 14.86 -20.95
C SER A 236 -9.75 14.08 -21.02
N ILE A 237 -10.27 13.55 -19.90
CA ILE A 237 -11.70 13.39 -19.57
C ILE A 237 -11.88 12.59 -18.25
N SER A 238 -12.67 13.19 -17.34
CA SER A 238 -13.50 12.60 -16.28
C SER A 238 -12.92 12.24 -14.88
N ALA A 239 -13.09 13.20 -13.98
CA ALA A 239 -13.91 13.15 -12.76
C ALA A 239 -13.56 12.20 -11.58
N ARG A 240 -13.29 12.87 -10.44
CA ARG A 240 -13.72 12.58 -9.06
C ARG A 240 -13.75 11.12 -8.60
N PHE A 241 -12.71 10.73 -7.85
CA PHE A 241 -12.82 10.00 -6.57
C PHE A 241 -11.55 10.27 -5.75
N SER A 242 -11.45 11.48 -5.19
CA SER A 242 -10.38 11.87 -4.27
C SER A 242 -10.84 11.67 -2.83
N MET A 243 -10.77 10.43 -2.33
CA MET A 243 -10.87 10.15 -0.88
C MET A 243 -9.95 8.99 -0.41
N CYS A 244 -9.00 8.55 -1.24
CA CYS A 244 -8.09 7.44 -0.89
C CYS A 244 -6.60 7.82 -0.96
N SER A 245 -6.29 9.13 -1.02
CA SER A 245 -4.95 9.60 -1.43
C SER A 245 -3.91 9.55 -0.31
N ASN A 246 -4.27 9.90 0.93
CA ASN A 246 -3.29 10.04 2.03
C ASN A 246 -3.03 8.71 2.75
N THR A 247 -4.06 7.91 2.98
CA THR A 247 -3.97 6.63 3.70
C THR A 247 -3.09 5.58 3.01
N CYS A 248 -3.27 5.36 1.71
CA CYS A 248 -2.42 4.41 0.99
C CYS A 248 -0.99 4.97 0.81
N MET A 249 -0.78 6.28 0.89
CA MET A 249 0.57 6.82 0.91
C MET A 249 1.33 6.45 2.17
N TYR A 250 0.77 6.65 3.36
CA TYR A 250 1.49 6.31 4.59
C TYR A 250 1.85 4.82 4.62
N ILE A 251 0.94 3.93 4.26
CA ILE A 251 1.23 2.48 4.21
C ILE A 251 2.32 2.17 3.19
N SER A 252 2.20 2.69 1.98
CA SER A 252 3.15 2.42 0.88
C SER A 252 4.53 3.03 1.13
N MET A 253 4.57 4.23 1.71
CA MET A 253 5.76 4.98 2.07
C MET A 253 6.45 4.37 3.29
N SER A 254 5.70 4.07 4.36
CA SER A 254 6.22 3.34 5.51
C SER A 254 6.77 2.01 5.06
N VAL A 255 6.04 1.20 4.29
CA VAL A 255 6.56 -0.08 3.77
C VAL A 255 7.78 0.14 2.85
N SER A 256 7.82 1.16 2.00
CA SER A 256 8.99 1.40 1.12
C SER A 256 10.23 1.88 1.89
N LEU A 257 10.06 2.75 2.89
CA LEU A 257 11.13 3.20 3.80
C LEU A 257 11.60 2.04 4.69
N MET A 258 10.66 1.23 5.18
CA MET A 258 10.93 0.03 5.95
C MET A 258 11.84 -0.93 5.20
N LEU A 259 11.62 -1.05 3.88
CA LEU A 259 12.38 -1.93 3.01
C LEU A 259 13.68 -1.32 2.48
N HIS A 260 13.83 0.00 2.58
CA HIS A 260 15.05 0.71 2.21
C HIS A 260 16.13 0.59 3.29
N SER A 261 15.72 0.63 4.57
CA SER A 261 16.64 0.40 5.69
C SER A 261 17.28 -0.97 5.52
N SER A 262 18.60 -0.98 5.30
CA SER A 262 19.40 -2.17 5.02
C SER A 262 19.72 -2.98 6.30
N GLY A 263 19.10 -2.64 7.42
CA GLY A 263 19.35 -3.26 8.73
C GLY A 263 18.33 -4.33 9.06
N ASN A 264 18.65 -5.12 10.06
CA ASN A 264 17.76 -6.07 10.71
C ASN A 264 16.66 -5.33 11.47
N THR A 265 15.68 -4.78 10.75
CA THR A 265 14.75 -3.80 11.28
C THR A 265 13.42 -4.39 11.73
N SER A 266 13.22 -4.49 13.05
CA SER A 266 11.88 -4.63 13.61
C SER A 266 11.12 -3.32 13.42
N PHE A 267 10.01 -3.36 12.69
CA PHE A 267 9.11 -2.21 12.49
C PHE A 267 7.85 -2.38 13.27
N LEU A 268 7.55 -1.43 14.15
CA LEU A 268 6.60 -1.69 15.22
C LEU A 268 5.40 -0.74 15.19
N PHE A 269 4.27 -1.29 14.74
CA PHE A 269 3.07 -0.54 14.36
C PHE A 269 2.11 -0.35 15.53
N ILE A 270 2.19 0.75 16.26
CA ILE A 270 1.22 1.08 17.31
C ILE A 270 0.03 1.83 16.72
N HIS A 271 -1.18 1.27 16.90
CA HIS A 271 -2.44 1.90 16.48
C HIS A 271 -3.23 2.46 17.66
N CYS A 272 -3.09 3.76 17.93
CA CYS A 272 -3.89 4.47 18.93
C CYS A 272 -5.20 5.03 18.33
N PHE A 273 -6.34 4.70 18.95
CA PHE A 273 -7.62 5.43 18.84
C PHE A 273 -8.05 5.85 20.24
#